data_AF-A0A7X6TR85-F1
#
_entry.id   AF-A0A7X6TR85-F1
#
_cell.length_a   1.000
_cell.length_b   1.000
_cell.length_c   1.000
_cell.angle_alpha   90.00
_cell.angle_beta   90.00
_cell.angle_gamma   90.00
#
_symmetry.space_group_name_H-M   'P 1'
#
loop_
_entity.id
_entity.type
_entity.pdbx_description
1 polymer ?
#
loop_
_entity_poly.entity_id
_entity_poly.type
_entity_poly.pdbx_seq_one_letter_code
_entity_poly.pdbx_strand_id
1 'polypeptide(L)'
;MKNNNKLKAFAASKVFSYGLVLCWMTLIFFMSHQEGETSSNLSSGITLTLARAWTYFTGVENVDLSLISFLTRKSAHFVSYLILSLLIYRTAATPSIKYGLLSLGLSIIYAGSDEFHQTFISGRSGELRDVMIDSLGA
;
A
#
# COMPACT_ATOMS: atom_id res chain seq x y z
N MET A 1 40.53 -12.19 -8.03
CA MET A 1 39.42 -13.09 -7.61
C MET A 1 38.49 -12.53 -6.52
N LYS A 2 38.97 -11.86 -5.45
CA LYS A 2 38.09 -11.29 -4.39
C LYS A 2 37.05 -10.26 -4.87
N ASN A 3 37.35 -9.50 -5.93
CA ASN A 3 36.47 -8.44 -6.42
C ASN A 3 35.21 -8.99 -7.14
N ASN A 4 35.35 -10.10 -7.86
CA ASN A 4 34.26 -10.71 -8.61
C ASN A 4 33.17 -11.31 -7.69
N ASN A 5 33.56 -11.83 -6.52
CA ASN A 5 32.59 -12.37 -5.56
C ASN A 5 31.77 -11.26 -4.88
N LYS A 6 32.38 -10.09 -4.60
CA LYS A 6 31.66 -8.92 -4.07
C LYS A 6 30.69 -8.34 -5.11
N LEU A 7 31.13 -8.23 -6.37
CA LEU A 7 30.28 -7.79 -7.49
C LEU A 7 29.08 -8.73 -7.70
N LYS A 8 29.30 -10.04 -7.67
CA LYS A 8 28.21 -11.04 -7.77
C LYS A 8 27.25 -11.00 -6.58
N ALA A 9 27.76 -10.88 -5.36
CA ALA A 9 26.92 -10.78 -4.16
C ALA A 9 26.10 -9.48 -4.13
N PHE A 10 26.70 -8.36 -4.57
CA PHE A 10 25.99 -7.09 -4.74
C PHE A 10 24.89 -7.21 -5.80
N ALA A 11 25.21 -7.72 -6.99
CA ALA A 11 24.21 -7.94 -8.05
C ALA A 11 23.07 -8.86 -7.59
N ALA A 12 23.37 -9.94 -6.87
CA ALA A 12 22.37 -10.84 -6.30
C ALA A 12 21.46 -10.14 -5.28
N SER A 13 22.00 -9.27 -4.41
CA SER A 13 21.16 -8.52 -3.47
C SER A 13 20.26 -7.51 -4.17
N LYS A 14 20.72 -6.91 -5.27
CA LYS A 14 19.90 -6.01 -6.10
C LYS A 14 18.77 -6.76 -6.79
N VAL A 15 19.06 -7.90 -7.41
CA VAL A 15 18.05 -8.77 -8.04
C VAL A 15 17.00 -9.20 -7.01
N PHE A 16 17.44 -9.57 -5.80
CA PHE A 16 16.52 -9.90 -4.70
C PHE A 16 15.63 -8.71 -4.31
N SER A 17 16.19 -7.51 -4.15
CA SER A 17 15.41 -6.31 -3.83
C SER A 17 14.38 -5.96 -4.92
N TYR A 18 14.75 -6.07 -6.21
CA TYR A 18 13.79 -5.89 -7.31
C TYR A 18 12.70 -6.97 -7.29
N GLY A 19 13.05 -8.22 -6.95
CA GLY A 19 12.09 -9.30 -6.75
C GLY A 19 11.07 -8.99 -5.64
N LEU A 20 11.52 -8.42 -4.52
CA LEU A 20 10.63 -7.99 -3.43
C LEU A 20 9.68 -6.86 -3.87
N VAL A 21 10.16 -5.88 -4.64
CA VAL A 21 9.32 -4.80 -5.19
C VAL A 21 8.22 -5.39 -6.08
N LEU A 22 8.57 -6.27 -7.03
CA LEU A 22 7.58 -6.89 -7.93
C LEU A 22 6.58 -7.78 -7.20
N CYS A 23 7.05 -8.55 -6.21
CA CYS A 23 6.18 -9.36 -5.36
C CYS A 23 5.17 -8.47 -4.61
N TRP A 24 5.64 -7.35 -4.05
CA TRP A 24 4.79 -6.41 -3.33
C TRP A 24 3.77 -5.70 -4.24
N MET A 25 4.20 -5.28 -5.43
CA MET A 25 3.30 -4.72 -6.45
C MET A 25 2.20 -5.72 -6.82
N THR A 26 2.56 -7.00 -7.02
CA THR A 26 1.62 -8.08 -7.33
C THR A 26 0.63 -8.30 -6.19
N LEU A 27 1.09 -8.26 -4.94
CA LEU A 27 0.23 -8.36 -3.76
C LEU A 27 -0.77 -7.21 -3.69
N ILE A 28 -0.31 -5.97 -3.88
CA ILE A 28 -1.18 -4.78 -3.92
C ILE A 28 -2.25 -4.97 -5.00
N PHE A 29 -1.85 -5.29 -6.22
CA PHE A 29 -2.77 -5.48 -7.33
C PHE A 29 -3.80 -6.58 -7.04
N PHE A 30 -3.38 -7.71 -6.47
CA PHE A 30 -4.28 -8.79 -6.09
C PHE A 30 -5.30 -8.36 -5.03
N MET A 31 -4.90 -7.58 -4.02
CA MET A 31 -5.81 -7.06 -3.01
C MET A 31 -6.75 -5.98 -3.57
N SER A 32 -6.27 -5.14 -4.48
CA SER A 32 -7.04 -4.10 -5.13
C SER A 32 -8.04 -4.64 -6.15
N HIS A 33 -7.75 -5.79 -6.78
CA HIS A 33 -8.66 -6.47 -7.70
C HIS A 33 -9.86 -7.13 -7.00
N GLN A 34 -9.88 -7.21 -5.67
CA GLN A 34 -11.02 -7.77 -4.94
C GLN A 34 -12.21 -6.80 -4.92
N GLU A 35 -13.40 -7.33 -5.16
CA GLU A 35 -14.66 -6.59 -5.04
C GLU A 35 -14.83 -5.94 -3.67
N GLY A 36 -15.55 -4.82 -3.62
CA GLY A 36 -15.69 -3.99 -2.41
C GLY A 36 -16.25 -4.76 -1.20
N GLU A 37 -17.20 -5.66 -1.43
CA GLU A 37 -17.83 -6.48 -0.37
C GLU A 37 -16.83 -7.52 0.18
N THR A 38 -16.14 -8.24 -0.69
CA THR A 38 -15.11 -9.23 -0.31
C THR A 38 -13.96 -8.58 0.46
N SER A 39 -13.51 -7.39 0.01
CA SER A 39 -12.48 -6.61 0.70
C SER A 39 -12.95 -6.13 2.07
N SER A 40 -14.20 -5.68 2.18
CA SER A 40 -14.78 -5.25 3.46
C SER A 40 -14.87 -6.43 4.44
N ASN A 41 -15.29 -7.59 3.96
CA ASN A 41 -15.34 -8.82 4.75
C ASN A 41 -13.97 -9.28 5.26
N LEU A 42 -12.91 -9.16 4.44
CA LEU A 42 -11.54 -9.46 4.86
C LEU A 42 -11.09 -8.59 6.04
N SER A 43 -11.52 -7.32 6.07
CA SER A 43 -11.18 -6.35 7.12
C SER A 43 -12.15 -6.33 8.31
N SER A 44 -13.26 -7.08 8.25
CA SER A 44 -14.38 -7.01 9.21
C SER A 44 -13.98 -7.21 10.67
N GLY A 45 -13.03 -8.12 10.96
CA GLY A 45 -12.53 -8.34 12.31
C GLY A 45 -11.80 -7.13 12.90
N ILE A 46 -11.02 -6.42 12.07
CA ILE A 46 -10.33 -5.18 12.46
C ILE A 46 -11.35 -4.06 12.62
N THR A 47 -12.27 -3.90 11.66
CA THR A 47 -13.36 -2.92 11.72
C THR A 47 -14.19 -3.05 13.00
N LEU A 48 -14.57 -4.28 13.36
CA LEU A 48 -15.35 -4.53 14.57
C LEU A 48 -14.54 -4.26 15.85
N THR A 49 -13.25 -4.59 15.85
CA THR A 49 -12.37 -4.31 17.00
C THR A 49 -12.22 -2.79 17.21
N LEU A 50 -12.02 -2.04 16.13
CA LEU A 50 -11.95 -0.57 16.18
C LEU A 50 -13.26 0.06 16.62
N ALA A 51 -14.40 -0.43 16.11
CA ALA A 51 -15.72 0.04 16.52
C ALA A 51 -15.96 -0.20 18.03
N ARG A 52 -15.62 -1.39 18.53
CA ARG A 52 -15.73 -1.71 19.97
C ARG A 52 -14.82 -0.84 20.83
N ALA A 53 -13.57 -0.63 20.41
CA ALA A 53 -12.66 0.25 21.11
C ALA A 53 -13.19 1.69 21.14
N TRP A 54 -13.72 2.19 20.02
CA TRP A 54 -14.32 3.52 19.93
C TRP A 54 -15.49 3.68 20.91
N THR A 55 -16.44 2.74 20.91
CA THR A 55 -17.57 2.74 21.84
C THR A 55 -17.10 2.67 23.29
N TYR A 56 -16.09 1.86 23.60
CA TYR A 56 -15.52 1.77 24.94
C TYR A 56 -14.93 3.11 25.43
N PHE A 57 -14.18 3.83 24.57
CA PHE A 57 -13.53 5.09 24.96
C PHE A 57 -14.47 6.29 24.93
N THR A 58 -15.44 6.33 24.02
CA THR A 58 -16.29 7.51 23.78
C THR A 58 -17.71 7.39 24.34
N GLY A 59 -18.17 6.17 24.63
CA GLY A 59 -19.55 5.88 25.02
C GLY A 59 -20.57 5.97 23.87
N VAL A 60 -20.14 6.18 22.63
CA VAL A 60 -21.04 6.28 21.46
C VAL A 60 -21.28 4.88 20.87
N GLU A 61 -22.53 4.42 20.89
CA GLU A 61 -22.91 3.08 20.41
C GLU A 61 -23.23 3.03 18.91
N ASN A 62 -23.71 4.15 18.33
CA ASN A 62 -24.10 4.22 16.90
C ASN A 62 -22.91 4.58 16.00
N VAL A 63 -21.90 3.73 16.01
CA VAL A 63 -20.70 3.91 15.17
C VAL A 63 -20.98 3.42 13.76
N ASP A 64 -20.74 4.28 12.77
CA ASP A 64 -20.89 3.91 11.36
C ASP A 64 -19.79 2.92 10.94
N LEU A 65 -20.16 1.64 10.87
CA LEU A 65 -19.27 0.56 10.47
C LEU A 65 -18.81 0.69 9.02
N SER A 66 -19.60 1.32 8.15
CA SER A 66 -19.22 1.56 6.77
C SER A 66 -18.07 2.55 6.68
N LEU A 67 -18.11 3.62 7.49
CA LEU A 67 -17.03 4.60 7.63
C LEU A 67 -15.77 3.96 8.22
N ILE A 68 -15.89 3.14 9.27
CA ILE A 68 -14.71 2.47 9.85
C ILE A 68 -14.11 1.48 8.85
N SER A 69 -14.93 0.69 8.14
CA SER A 69 -14.44 -0.23 7.12
C SER A 69 -13.74 0.51 5.99
N PHE A 70 -14.31 1.62 5.54
CA PHE A 70 -13.69 2.51 4.57
C PHE A 70 -12.33 3.04 5.05
N LEU A 71 -12.26 3.60 6.25
CA LEU A 71 -11.01 4.11 6.84
C LEU A 71 -9.96 3.01 7.05
N THR A 72 -10.39 1.82 7.47
CA THR A 72 -9.50 0.67 7.66
C THR A 72 -8.88 0.26 6.33
N ARG A 73 -9.68 0.17 5.27
CA ARG A 73 -9.23 -0.16 3.92
C ARG A 73 -8.27 0.90 3.38
N LYS A 74 -8.61 2.19 3.47
CA LYS A 74 -7.74 3.28 3.01
C LYS A 74 -6.42 3.36 3.79
N SER A 75 -6.45 3.09 5.10
CA SER A 75 -5.22 3.00 5.90
C SER A 75 -4.33 1.84 5.46
N ALA A 76 -4.92 0.70 5.05
CA ALA A 76 -4.16 -0.43 4.51
C ALA A 76 -3.51 -0.08 3.16
N HIS A 77 -4.20 0.64 2.27
CA HIS A 77 -3.64 1.13 1.00
C HIS A 77 -2.49 2.11 1.24
N PHE A 78 -2.68 3.12 2.10
CA PHE A 78 -1.64 4.05 2.53
C PHE A 78 -0.35 3.34 2.98
N VAL A 79 -0.47 2.38 3.91
CA VAL A 79 0.68 1.61 4.42
C VAL A 79 1.31 0.75 3.33
N SER A 80 0.51 0.20 2.42
CA SER A 80 1.02 -0.62 1.32
C SER A 80 1.89 0.19 0.36
N TYR A 81 1.49 1.42 0.03
CA TYR A 81 2.28 2.31 -0.82
C TYR A 81 3.51 2.89 -0.12
N LEU A 82 3.42 3.14 1.20
CA LEU A 82 4.60 3.48 2.01
C LEU A 82 5.66 2.38 1.96
N ILE A 83 5.24 1.12 2.13
CA ILE A 83 6.14 -0.03 2.04
C ILE A 83 6.72 -0.14 0.62
N LEU A 84 5.91 0.07 -0.43
CA LEU A 84 6.39 0.07 -1.81
C LEU A 84 7.48 1.12 -2.04
N SER A 85 7.26 2.36 -1.57
CA SER A 85 8.21 3.46 -1.68
C SER A 85 9.54 3.14 -0.99
N LEU A 86 9.48 2.57 0.23
CA LEU A 86 10.66 2.12 0.96
C LEU A 86 11.39 0.96 0.26
N LEU A 87 10.66 0.01 -0.33
CA LEU A 87 11.26 -1.10 -1.08
C LEU A 87 11.95 -0.59 -2.36
N ILE A 88 11.33 0.33 -3.10
CA ILE A 88 11.93 0.96 -4.28
C ILE A 88 13.17 1.76 -3.86
N TYR A 89 13.11 2.53 -2.77
CA TYR A 89 14.25 3.29 -2.27
C TYR A 89 15.44 2.38 -1.90
N ARG A 90 15.17 1.20 -1.33
CA ARG A 90 16.20 0.17 -1.05
C ARG A 90 16.85 -0.39 -2.31
N THR A 91 16.24 -0.23 -3.48
CA THR A 91 16.88 -0.56 -4.77
C THR A 91 17.88 0.50 -5.23
N ALA A 92 18.08 1.62 -4.51
CA ALA A 92 19.14 2.57 -4.82
C ALA A 92 20.53 1.96 -4.54
N ALA A 93 21.51 2.18 -5.43
CA ALA A 93 22.90 1.78 -5.17
C ALA A 93 23.57 2.69 -4.13
N THR A 94 23.10 3.94 -4.05
CA THR A 94 23.57 4.93 -3.08
C THR A 94 22.34 5.73 -2.62
N PRO A 95 22.07 5.79 -1.30
CA PRO A 95 21.01 6.62 -0.76
C PRO A 95 21.18 8.08 -1.19
N SER A 96 20.16 8.68 -1.80
CA SER A 96 20.17 10.09 -2.15
C SER A 96 18.76 10.66 -2.15
N ILE A 97 18.63 11.96 -1.88
CA ILE A 97 17.32 12.64 -1.92
C ILE A 97 16.67 12.53 -3.31
N LYS A 98 17.47 12.51 -4.38
CA LYS A 98 16.99 12.32 -5.75
C LYS A 98 16.35 10.94 -5.93
N TYR A 99 16.95 9.90 -5.38
CA TYR A 99 16.38 8.55 -5.40
C TYR A 99 15.15 8.43 -4.49
N GLY A 100 15.11 9.16 -3.37
CA GLY A 100 13.92 9.24 -2.52
C GLY A 100 12.73 9.88 -3.24
N LEU A 101 12.97 10.99 -3.95
CA LEU A 101 11.92 11.63 -4.77
C LEU A 101 11.48 10.73 -5.94
N LEU A 102 12.39 9.97 -6.52
CA LEU A 102 12.05 9.01 -7.58
C LEU A 102 11.20 7.85 -7.02
N SER A 103 11.56 7.27 -5.87
CA SER A 103 10.79 6.17 -5.26
C SER A 103 9.39 6.62 -4.85
N LEU A 104 9.28 7.83 -4.29
CA LEU A 104 8.03 8.51 -4.00
C LEU A 104 7.19 8.67 -5.27
N GLY A 105 7.77 9.28 -6.31
CA GLY A 105 7.06 9.52 -7.58
C GLY A 105 6.57 8.24 -8.26
N LEU A 106 7.39 7.18 -8.27
CA LEU A 106 6.99 5.87 -8.81
C LEU A 106 5.86 5.23 -8.00
N SER A 107 5.89 5.36 -6.67
CA SER A 107 4.84 4.83 -5.79
C SER A 107 3.53 5.59 -5.96
N ILE A 108 3.58 6.92 -6.11
CA ILE A 108 2.40 7.76 -6.42
C ILE A 108 1.80 7.37 -7.78
N ILE A 109 2.62 7.21 -8.82
CA ILE A 109 2.14 6.80 -10.15
C ILE A 109 1.47 5.41 -10.06
N TYR A 110 2.07 4.49 -9.31
CA TYR A 110 1.51 3.16 -9.11
C TYR A 110 0.18 3.20 -8.34
N ALA A 111 0.10 3.98 -7.25
CA ALA A 111 -1.12 4.18 -6.49
C ALA A 111 -2.25 4.77 -7.34
N GLY A 112 -1.95 5.79 -8.15
CA GLY A 112 -2.91 6.37 -9.08
C GLY A 112 -3.39 5.38 -10.15
N SER A 113 -2.51 4.50 -10.62
CA SER A 113 -2.87 3.45 -11.59
C SER A 113 -3.76 2.38 -10.96
N ASP A 114 -3.51 2.03 -9.70
CA ASP A 114 -4.32 1.07 -8.96
C ASP A 114 -5.72 1.62 -8.64
N GLU A 115 -5.83 2.88 -8.21
CA GLU A 115 -7.13 3.52 -7.95
C GLU A 115 -7.92 3.66 -9.25
N PHE A 116 -7.27 4.00 -10.36
CA PHE A 116 -7.89 3.98 -11.69
C PHE A 116 -8.39 2.57 -12.03
N HIS A 117 -7.62 1.52 -11.78
CA HIS A 117 -8.06 0.15 -11.98
C HIS A 117 -9.26 -0.21 -11.09
N GLN A 118 -9.30 0.25 -9.83
CA GLN A 118 -10.43 0.03 -8.93
C GLN A 118 -11.74 0.65 -9.43
N THR A 119 -11.71 1.72 -10.25
CA THR A 119 -12.94 2.28 -10.86
C THR A 119 -13.69 1.30 -11.76
N PHE A 120 -13.02 0.26 -12.26
CA PHE A 120 -13.63 -0.78 -13.10
C PHE A 120 -14.21 -1.95 -12.28
N ILE A 121 -14.07 -1.92 -10.95
CA ILE A 121 -14.49 -3.01 -10.06
C ILE A 121 -15.79 -2.64 -9.36
N SER A 122 -16.76 -3.54 -9.40
CA SER A 122 -18.06 -3.34 -8.75
C SER A 122 -17.92 -3.15 -7.23
N GLY A 123 -18.62 -2.16 -6.68
CA GLY A 123 -18.59 -1.84 -5.25
C GLY A 123 -17.34 -1.10 -4.78
N ARG A 124 -16.49 -0.60 -5.70
CA ARG A 124 -15.39 0.32 -5.40
C ARG A 124 -15.75 1.72 -5.91
N SER A 125 -15.71 2.72 -5.04
CA SER A 125 -15.76 4.12 -5.45
C SER A 125 -14.32 4.57 -5.70
N GLY A 126 -13.93 4.77 -6.96
CA GLY A 126 -12.67 5.44 -7.24
C GLY A 126 -12.86 6.94 -7.05
N GLU A 127 -12.80 7.42 -5.80
CA GLU A 127 -12.89 8.85 -5.53
C GLU A 127 -11.51 9.49 -5.71
N LEU A 128 -11.43 10.63 -6.42
CA LEU A 128 -10.18 11.41 -6.55
C LEU A 128 -9.56 11.79 -5.19
N ARG A 129 -10.37 11.86 -4.13
CA ARG A 129 -9.91 12.08 -2.75
C ARG A 129 -9.05 10.93 -2.23
N ASP A 130 -9.29 9.72 -2.72
CA ASP A 130 -8.58 8.52 -2.34
C ASP A 130 -7.16 8.50 -2.88
N VAL A 131 -6.97 8.97 -4.11
CA VAL A 131 -5.65 9.20 -4.70
C VAL A 131 -4.83 10.17 -3.86
N MET A 132 -5.44 11.23 -3.31
CA MET A 132 -4.74 12.20 -2.48
C MET A 132 -4.28 11.61 -1.14
N ILE A 133 -5.11 10.79 -0.50
CA ILE A 133 -4.77 10.13 0.77
C ILE A 133 -3.67 9.09 0.54
N ASP A 134 -3.78 8.27 -0.49
CA ASP A 134 -2.78 7.24 -0.80
C ASP A 134 -1.44 7.86 -1.27
N SER A 135 -1.49 9.01 -1.94
CA SER A 135 -0.28 9.78 -2.32
C SER A 135 0.46 10.38 -1.13
N LEU A 136 -0.20 10.61 0.03
CA LEU A 136 0.47 11.03 1.26
C LEU A 136 1.25 9.88 1.93
N GLY A 137 0.95 8.63 1.57
CA GLY A 137 1.61 7.45 2.10
C GLY A 137 2.79 6.97 1.28
N ALA A 138 2.81 7.27 -0.02
CA ALA A 138 3.95 7.07 -0.90
C ALA A 138 5.16 7.92 -0.46
#